data_AF-A0A023H9R0-F1
#
_entry.id   AF-A0A023H9R0-F1
#
_cell.length_a   1.000
_cell.length_b   1.000
_cell.length_c   1.000
_cell.angle_alpha   90.00
_cell.angle_beta   90.00
_cell.angle_gamma   90.00
#
_symmetry.space_group_name_H-M   'P 1'
#
loop_
_entity.id
_entity.type
_entity.pdbx_description
1 polymer ?
#
loop_
_entity_poly.entity_id
_entity_poly.type
_entity_poly.pdbx_seq_one_letter_code
_entity_poly.pdbx_strand_id
1 'polypeptide(L)'
;MVLRDKLIVLRQAFFDKVSDMTIKFATKFGYPENKGMPLVPSGVGSDGQPYLGFRVYDSDMLSARNVPFPPPPTAENLLQVVFGAVPTVQPLDRLFYESKTDGYYSFYIENYKNLFFFPNWFSEFLQIQLNFCIDITLLEVFREVLFLSIVGFGEIVSFRILLSWIISINPYTLPWNYFIALVDWTEESLIGLVPSIIGVNLSGPILLTVLGKCADSLNNLVFTMPYLPSEGDPTKALINGEMRDVLAFRYLPILWYKYPIPNEIRQYWYTERPDILKYMQKAYKNVDIQFLPDEIIDQIKSNSIKEIVPQISQVIEVSNDFSSPILIADSTINSLSDFTSYFINLTQNILTF
;
A
#
# COMPACT_ATOMS: atom_id res chain seq x y z
N MET A 1 -2.85 25.94 -53.23
CA MET A 1 -2.41 25.84 -51.82
C MET A 1 -1.72 24.50 -51.64
N VAL A 2 -0.44 24.50 -51.25
CA VAL A 2 0.40 23.29 -51.20
C VAL A 2 0.06 22.51 -49.93
N LEU A 3 0.19 21.17 -49.96
CA LEU A 3 -0.07 20.28 -48.80
C LEU A 3 0.62 20.76 -47.51
N ARG A 4 1.82 21.34 -47.67
CA ARG A 4 2.63 21.96 -46.61
C ARG A 4 1.88 23.09 -45.89
N ASP A 5 1.18 23.94 -46.62
CA ASP A 5 0.44 25.07 -46.03
C ASP A 5 -0.73 24.55 -45.18
N LYS A 6 -1.41 23.49 -45.63
CA LYS A 6 -2.47 22.83 -44.86
C LYS A 6 -1.95 22.17 -43.58
N LEU A 7 -0.77 21.53 -43.65
CA LEU A 7 -0.13 20.93 -42.47
C LEU A 7 0.30 21.98 -41.44
N ILE A 8 0.79 23.14 -41.88
CA ILE A 8 1.14 24.26 -41.00
C ILE A 8 -0.11 24.80 -40.29
N VAL A 9 -1.21 24.98 -41.04
CA VAL A 9 -2.50 25.41 -40.46
C VAL A 9 -3.05 24.39 -39.46
N LEU A 10 -2.99 23.09 -39.79
CA LEU A 10 -3.43 22.02 -38.89
C LEU A 10 -2.59 21.95 -37.62
N ARG A 11 -1.26 22.09 -37.74
CA ARG A 11 -0.33 22.13 -36.61
C ARG A 11 -0.63 23.33 -35.71
N GLN A 12 -0.88 24.50 -36.28
CA GLN A 12 -1.22 25.69 -35.52
C GLN A 12 -2.54 25.50 -34.77
N ALA A 13 -3.59 25.02 -35.46
CA ALA A 13 -4.89 24.74 -34.85
C ALA A 13 -4.81 23.69 -33.72
N PHE A 14 -3.93 22.69 -33.86
CA PHE A 14 -3.66 21.72 -32.81
C PHE A 14 -3.02 22.37 -31.59
N PHE A 15 -1.97 23.19 -31.77
CA PHE A 15 -1.33 23.89 -30.67
C PHE A 15 -2.25 24.86 -29.96
N ASP A 16 -3.06 25.61 -30.70
CA ASP A 16 -4.03 26.54 -30.14
C ASP A 16 -5.06 25.78 -29.28
N LYS A 17 -5.52 24.61 -29.75
CA LYS A 17 -6.46 23.76 -29.00
C LYS A 17 -5.85 23.16 -27.74
N VAL A 18 -4.59 22.72 -27.80
CA VAL A 18 -3.86 22.22 -26.63
C VAL A 18 -3.67 23.35 -25.63
N SER A 19 -3.25 24.54 -26.08
CA SER A 19 -3.08 25.73 -25.26
C SER A 19 -4.37 26.10 -24.52
N ASP A 20 -5.50 26.17 -25.22
CA ASP A 20 -6.80 26.44 -24.61
C ASP A 20 -7.21 25.40 -23.57
N MET A 21 -6.91 24.12 -23.83
CA MET A 21 -7.19 23.03 -22.89
C MET A 21 -6.32 23.14 -21.63
N THR A 22 -5.02 23.45 -21.80
CA THR A 22 -4.08 23.68 -20.70
C THR A 22 -4.49 24.89 -19.86
N ILE A 23 -4.89 26.00 -20.49
CA ILE A 23 -5.36 27.19 -19.79
C ILE A 23 -6.65 26.89 -19.01
N LYS A 24 -7.63 26.22 -19.63
CA LYS A 24 -8.88 25.81 -18.93
C LYS A 24 -8.63 24.87 -17.77
N PHE A 25 -7.61 24.01 -17.87
CA PHE A 25 -7.20 23.16 -16.77
C PHE A 25 -6.51 23.99 -15.67
N ALA A 26 -5.58 24.87 -16.04
CA ALA A 26 -4.82 25.69 -15.11
C ALA A 26 -5.68 26.73 -14.36
N THR A 27 -6.72 27.29 -15.00
CA THR A 27 -7.65 28.23 -14.34
C THR A 27 -8.43 27.57 -13.22
N LYS A 28 -8.73 26.26 -13.29
CA LYS A 28 -9.31 25.52 -12.16
C LYS A 28 -8.40 25.48 -10.94
N PHE A 29 -7.09 25.65 -11.13
CA PHE A 29 -6.08 25.75 -10.08
C PHE A 29 -5.68 27.21 -9.78
N GLY A 30 -6.45 28.20 -10.24
CA GLY A 30 -6.24 29.61 -9.93
C GLY A 30 -5.19 30.33 -10.80
N TYR A 31 -4.75 29.76 -11.92
CA TYR A 31 -3.91 30.47 -12.90
C TYR A 31 -4.69 31.65 -13.53
N PRO A 32 -4.08 32.82 -13.80
CA PRO A 32 -2.64 33.13 -13.67
C PRO A 32 -2.22 33.67 -12.30
N GLU A 33 -3.18 33.97 -11.42
CA GLU A 33 -2.90 34.67 -10.15
C GLU A 33 -2.30 33.76 -9.07
N ASN A 34 -2.53 32.45 -9.18
CA ASN A 34 -1.88 31.47 -8.32
C ASN A 34 -0.39 31.37 -8.69
N LYS A 35 0.46 31.98 -7.85
CA LYS A 35 1.93 31.89 -7.92
C LYS A 35 2.48 30.47 -7.72
N GLY A 36 1.60 29.48 -7.54
CA GLY A 36 1.92 28.11 -7.20
C GLY A 36 2.19 27.95 -5.71
N MET A 37 2.38 26.71 -5.30
CA MET A 37 2.97 26.42 -3.99
C MET A 37 4.44 26.91 -4.04
N PRO A 38 4.89 27.75 -3.11
CA PRO A 38 6.29 28.15 -3.08
C PRO A 38 7.15 26.91 -2.88
N LEU A 39 8.24 26.78 -3.63
CA LEU A 39 9.22 25.68 -3.49
C LEU A 39 9.76 25.57 -2.06
N VAL A 40 9.69 26.66 -1.29
CA VAL A 40 10.00 26.73 0.14
C VAL A 40 8.85 27.42 0.87
N PRO A 41 8.14 26.75 1.77
CA PRO A 41 7.12 27.39 2.60
C PRO A 41 7.77 28.48 3.45
N SER A 42 7.28 29.71 3.32
CA SER A 42 7.76 30.86 4.06
C SER A 42 6.79 31.17 5.18
N GLY A 43 7.17 30.84 6.41
CA GLY A 43 6.48 31.20 7.64
C GLY A 43 7.17 30.55 8.81
N VAL A 44 6.98 31.03 10.05
CA VAL A 44 7.62 30.53 11.26
C VAL A 44 6.53 30.01 12.21
N GLY A 45 6.65 28.76 12.64
CA GLY A 45 5.80 28.12 13.63
C GLY A 45 5.88 28.78 15.00
N SER A 46 4.97 28.41 15.89
CA SER A 46 4.86 28.96 17.25
C SER A 46 6.10 28.70 18.14
N ASP A 47 7.04 27.88 17.66
CA ASP A 47 8.33 27.50 18.26
C ASP A 47 9.52 28.31 17.69
N GLY A 48 9.29 29.25 16.78
CA GLY A 48 10.34 30.05 16.15
C GLY A 48 11.07 29.35 14.99
N GLN A 49 10.61 28.16 14.56
CA GLN A 49 11.17 27.42 13.43
C GLN A 49 10.33 27.61 12.17
N PRO A 50 10.93 27.74 10.97
CA PRO A 50 10.15 27.89 9.74
C PRO A 50 9.19 26.69 9.55
N TYR A 51 7.93 26.95 9.17
CA TYR A 51 6.91 25.95 8.82
C TYR A 51 7.48 25.03 7.74
N LEU A 52 7.96 23.85 8.15
CA LEU A 52 8.41 22.78 7.28
C LEU A 52 7.20 22.11 6.64
N GLY A 53 6.70 22.70 5.55
CA GLY A 53 5.90 21.95 4.59
C GLY A 53 6.75 20.79 4.06
N PHE A 54 6.46 19.59 4.57
CA PHE A 54 6.99 18.31 4.11
C PHE A 54 8.53 18.22 4.03
N ARG A 55 9.22 18.11 5.19
CA ARG A 55 10.59 17.56 5.39
C ARG A 55 11.48 17.40 4.13
N VAL A 56 11.76 18.47 3.38
CA VAL A 56 12.64 18.42 2.19
C VAL A 56 14.11 18.32 2.59
N TYR A 57 14.49 18.76 3.80
CA TYR A 57 15.89 18.74 4.25
C TYR A 57 16.33 17.45 4.96
N ASP A 58 15.42 16.59 5.43
CA ASP A 58 15.84 15.30 6.02
C ASP A 58 16.31 14.32 4.94
N SER A 59 15.65 14.28 3.77
CA SER A 59 15.97 13.30 2.72
C SER A 59 17.35 13.51 2.08
N ASP A 60 17.87 14.74 2.08
CA ASP A 60 19.22 15.05 1.60
C ASP A 60 20.33 14.67 2.60
N MET A 61 20.00 14.55 3.89
CA MET A 61 20.91 14.06 4.93
C MET A 61 20.93 12.53 5.04
N LEU A 62 19.88 11.85 4.58
CA LEU A 62 19.80 10.39 4.60
C LEU A 62 20.84 9.76 3.66
N SER A 63 21.45 8.68 4.12
CA SER A 63 22.27 7.84 3.26
C SER A 63 21.45 7.24 2.12
N ALA A 64 22.05 7.11 0.95
CA ALA A 64 21.50 6.32 -0.14
C ALA A 64 21.88 4.85 0.06
N ARG A 65 20.91 3.95 -0.13
CA ARG A 65 21.14 2.51 -0.07
C ARG A 65 21.73 2.05 -1.39
N ASN A 66 22.99 1.62 -1.37
CA ASN A 66 23.68 1.16 -2.57
C ASN A 66 23.47 -0.35 -2.73
N VAL A 67 22.48 -0.73 -3.53
CA VAL A 67 22.32 -2.12 -3.98
C VAL A 67 22.90 -2.21 -5.40
N PRO A 68 23.97 -2.98 -5.63
CA PRO A 68 24.54 -3.12 -6.96
C PRO A 68 23.53 -3.78 -7.92
N PHE A 69 23.49 -3.29 -9.16
CA PHE A 69 22.72 -3.88 -10.24
C PHE A 69 23.65 -4.24 -11.42
N PRO A 70 23.64 -5.49 -11.91
CA PRO A 70 22.98 -6.66 -11.31
C PRO A 70 23.59 -7.01 -9.93
N PRO A 71 22.86 -7.71 -9.05
CA PRO A 71 23.40 -8.12 -7.76
C PRO A 71 24.59 -9.07 -7.94
N PRO A 72 25.57 -9.06 -7.02
CA PRO A 72 26.72 -9.95 -7.12
C PRO A 72 26.25 -11.42 -7.11
N PRO A 73 26.71 -12.25 -8.05
CA PRO A 73 26.30 -13.65 -8.13
C PRO A 73 26.84 -14.42 -6.93
N THR A 74 25.95 -14.90 -6.06
CA THR A 74 26.28 -15.82 -4.96
C THR A 74 25.80 -17.22 -5.31
N ALA A 75 26.73 -18.10 -5.70
CA ALA A 75 26.39 -19.48 -6.03
C ALA A 75 26.23 -20.31 -4.75
N GLU A 76 25.04 -20.88 -4.54
CA GLU A 76 24.74 -21.77 -3.41
C GLU A 76 24.98 -23.24 -3.76
N ASN A 77 24.83 -23.59 -5.04
CA ASN A 77 24.87 -24.97 -5.52
C ASN A 77 25.87 -25.15 -6.67
N LEU A 78 26.42 -26.36 -6.84
CA LEU A 78 27.34 -26.68 -7.95
C LEU A 78 26.74 -26.37 -9.33
N LEU A 79 25.42 -26.55 -9.50
CA LEU A 79 24.73 -26.22 -10.74
C LEU A 79 24.83 -24.70 -11.04
N GLN A 80 24.67 -23.86 -10.03
CA GLN A 80 24.83 -22.41 -10.18
C GLN A 80 26.28 -21.98 -10.44
N VAL A 81 27.26 -22.76 -9.98
CA VAL A 81 28.67 -22.54 -10.35
C VAL A 81 28.89 -22.78 -11.84
N VAL A 82 28.24 -23.79 -12.41
CA VAL A 82 28.39 -24.17 -13.82
C VAL A 82 27.58 -23.26 -14.76
N PHE A 83 26.32 -22.97 -14.41
CA PHE A 83 25.39 -22.24 -15.28
C PHE A 83 25.26 -20.75 -14.94
N GLY A 84 25.88 -20.30 -13.84
CA GLY A 84 25.72 -18.95 -13.31
C GLY A 84 24.72 -18.90 -12.16
N ALA A 85 24.97 -18.01 -11.19
CA ALA A 85 24.07 -17.80 -10.07
C ALA A 85 22.85 -16.99 -10.52
N VAL A 86 21.69 -17.34 -9.98
CA VAL A 86 20.45 -16.58 -10.22
C VAL A 86 20.50 -15.30 -9.38
N PRO A 87 20.22 -14.13 -9.97
CA PRO A 87 20.25 -12.87 -9.23
C PRO A 87 19.12 -12.84 -8.20
N THR A 88 19.43 -12.55 -6.93
CA THR A 88 18.42 -12.44 -5.87
C THR A 88 18.06 -10.98 -5.58
N VAL A 89 16.81 -10.74 -5.17
CA VAL A 89 16.39 -9.45 -4.64
C VAL A 89 17.02 -9.26 -3.26
N GLN A 90 17.48 -8.05 -2.98
CA GLN A 90 17.90 -7.65 -1.64
C GLN A 90 16.86 -6.68 -1.09
N PRO A 91 15.76 -7.17 -0.49
CA PRO A 91 14.76 -6.29 0.10
C PRO A 91 15.29 -5.62 1.37
N LEU A 92 14.61 -4.57 1.82
CA LEU A 92 14.90 -3.97 3.13
C LEU A 92 14.13 -4.73 4.22
N ASP A 93 14.86 -5.23 5.21
CA ASP A 93 14.28 -5.96 6.33
C ASP A 93 13.51 -5.05 7.28
N ARG A 94 12.39 -5.57 7.80
CA ARG A 94 11.57 -4.90 8.81
C ARG A 94 11.87 -5.51 10.17
N LEU A 95 12.30 -4.69 11.11
CA LEU A 95 12.67 -5.13 12.45
C LEU A 95 11.47 -4.95 13.37
N PHE A 96 10.77 -6.07 13.61
CA PHE A 96 9.64 -6.11 14.53
C PHE A 96 10.11 -6.08 15.98
N TYR A 97 9.38 -5.34 16.82
CA TYR A 97 9.59 -5.31 18.25
C TYR A 97 8.26 -5.20 18.97
N GLU A 98 8.15 -5.87 20.10
CA GLU A 98 6.98 -5.81 20.96
C GLU A 98 7.28 -4.88 22.15
N SER A 99 6.45 -3.87 22.34
CA SER A 99 6.51 -3.00 23.53
C SER A 99 5.13 -2.74 24.09
N LYS A 100 5.02 -2.68 25.42
CA LYS A 100 3.76 -2.34 26.10
C LYS A 100 3.33 -0.88 25.88
N THR A 101 4.25 -0.01 25.47
CA THR A 101 3.95 1.40 25.18
C THR A 101 3.58 1.61 23.71
N ASP A 102 4.29 0.92 22.82
CA ASP A 102 4.25 1.21 21.38
C ASP A 102 3.33 0.22 20.64
N GLY A 103 3.12 -0.99 21.18
CA GLY A 103 2.23 -2.01 20.63
C GLY A 103 2.94 -3.32 20.27
N TYR A 104 2.15 -4.28 19.77
CA TYR A 104 2.60 -5.64 19.41
C TYR A 104 2.97 -5.79 17.93
N TYR A 105 2.43 -4.95 17.04
CA TYR A 105 2.71 -4.97 15.61
C TYR A 105 3.69 -3.88 15.16
N SER A 106 4.39 -3.28 16.12
CA SER A 106 5.33 -2.21 15.84
C SER A 106 6.59 -2.74 15.18
N PHE A 107 7.05 -2.03 14.16
CA PHE A 107 8.32 -2.30 13.52
C PHE A 107 8.99 -0.99 13.12
N TYR A 108 10.29 -1.05 12.91
CA TYR A 108 11.01 0.04 12.28
C TYR A 108 11.78 -0.47 11.08
N ILE A 109 12.02 0.44 10.14
CA ILE A 109 12.85 0.21 8.97
C ILE A 109 13.94 1.28 8.97
N GLU A 110 15.13 0.93 8.47
CA GLU A 110 16.17 1.94 8.25
C GLU A 110 15.72 2.93 7.17
N ASN A 111 15.87 4.22 7.43
CA ASN A 111 15.41 5.27 6.53
C ASN A 111 16.50 5.62 5.52
N TYR A 112 16.25 5.36 4.24
CA TYR A 112 17.17 5.68 3.14
C TYR A 112 16.52 6.65 2.16
N LYS A 113 17.35 7.44 1.47
CA LYS A 113 16.89 8.43 0.48
C LYS A 113 16.13 7.81 -0.71
N ASN A 114 16.53 6.60 -1.12
CA ASN A 114 16.03 5.90 -2.31
C ASN A 114 14.94 4.87 -2.01
N LEU A 115 14.33 4.89 -0.82
CA LEU A 115 13.21 4.01 -0.53
C LEU A 115 12.01 4.36 -1.37
N PHE A 116 11.37 3.32 -1.89
CA PHE A 116 10.14 3.43 -2.65
C PHE A 116 9.02 2.76 -1.85
N PHE A 117 7.95 3.51 -1.62
CA PHE A 117 6.75 3.01 -0.96
C PHE A 117 5.60 3.01 -1.95
N PHE A 118 4.62 2.14 -1.72
CA PHE A 118 3.36 2.24 -2.45
C PHE A 118 2.63 3.55 -2.13
N PRO A 119 1.82 4.07 -3.06
CA PRO A 119 0.85 5.11 -2.72
C PRO A 119 -0.11 4.60 -1.62
N ASN A 120 -0.51 5.48 -0.71
CA ASN A 120 -1.43 5.13 0.38
C ASN A 120 -2.71 4.45 -0.10
N TRP A 121 -3.33 4.97 -1.17
CA TRP A 121 -4.57 4.41 -1.74
C TRP A 121 -4.37 2.97 -2.23
N PHE A 122 -3.18 2.65 -2.75
CA PHE A 122 -2.88 1.33 -3.28
C PHE A 122 -2.56 0.36 -2.14
N SER A 123 -1.82 0.81 -1.12
CA SER A 123 -1.62 0.02 0.11
C SER A 123 -2.94 -0.30 0.80
N GLU A 124 -3.83 0.70 0.94
CA GLU A 124 -5.19 0.52 1.48
C GLU A 124 -5.99 -0.50 0.66
N PHE A 125 -5.96 -0.40 -0.67
CA PHE A 125 -6.63 -1.35 -1.56
C PHE A 125 -6.14 -2.78 -1.34
N LEU A 126 -4.82 -3.01 -1.30
CA LEU A 126 -4.26 -4.34 -1.08
C LEU A 126 -4.66 -4.92 0.28
N GLN A 127 -4.68 -4.10 1.33
CA GLN A 127 -5.00 -4.55 2.68
C GLN A 127 -6.50 -4.88 2.84
N ILE A 128 -7.38 -4.04 2.31
CA ILE A 128 -8.84 -4.18 2.52
C ILE A 128 -9.48 -5.13 1.51
N GLN A 129 -9.09 -5.08 0.23
CA GLN A 129 -9.73 -5.89 -0.82
C GLN A 129 -9.09 -7.26 -0.99
N LEU A 130 -7.77 -7.37 -0.75
CA LEU A 130 -7.03 -8.64 -0.90
C LEU A 130 -6.64 -9.26 0.46
N ASN A 131 -7.06 -8.66 1.58
CA ASN A 131 -6.80 -9.12 2.95
C ASN A 131 -5.30 -9.24 3.31
N PHE A 132 -4.39 -8.56 2.61
CA PHE A 132 -2.96 -8.56 2.91
C PHE A 132 -2.60 -7.65 4.09
N CYS A 133 -2.98 -8.03 5.32
CA CYS A 133 -2.78 -7.17 6.48
C CYS A 133 -1.43 -7.41 7.18
N ILE A 134 -1.12 -8.65 7.57
CA ILE A 134 0.12 -8.99 8.29
C ILE A 134 1.05 -9.83 7.40
N ASP A 135 0.48 -10.82 6.72
CA ASP A 135 1.23 -11.68 5.82
C ASP A 135 1.49 -10.97 4.48
N ILE A 136 2.77 -10.72 4.20
CA ILE A 136 3.23 -10.09 2.95
C ILE A 136 3.94 -11.08 2.03
N THR A 137 4.01 -12.37 2.39
CA THR A 137 4.81 -13.38 1.69
C THR A 137 4.49 -13.42 0.19
N LEU A 138 3.21 -13.40 -0.16
CA LEU A 138 2.78 -13.40 -1.57
C LEU A 138 3.31 -12.17 -2.34
N LEU A 139 3.30 -11.01 -1.69
CA LEU A 139 3.70 -9.74 -2.30
C LEU A 139 5.22 -9.68 -2.49
N GLU A 140 5.98 -10.27 -1.57
CA GLU A 140 7.42 -10.46 -1.69
C GLU A 140 7.77 -11.40 -2.83
N VAL A 141 7.08 -12.54 -2.94
CA VAL A 141 7.24 -13.48 -4.06
C VAL A 141 6.90 -12.81 -5.38
N PHE A 142 5.81 -12.04 -5.44
CA PHE A 142 5.44 -11.30 -6.65
C PHE A 142 6.53 -10.29 -7.06
N ARG A 143 7.07 -9.53 -6.10
CA ARG A 143 8.19 -8.60 -6.33
C ARG A 143 9.44 -9.34 -6.84
N GLU A 144 9.75 -10.50 -6.27
CA GLU A 144 10.90 -11.31 -6.66
C GLU A 144 10.77 -11.86 -8.09
N VAL A 145 9.61 -12.43 -8.43
CA VAL A 145 9.32 -12.90 -9.79
C VAL A 145 9.40 -11.75 -10.80
N LEU A 146 8.88 -10.57 -10.45
CA LEU A 146 8.94 -9.39 -11.30
C LEU A 146 10.39 -8.93 -11.49
N PHE A 147 11.18 -8.87 -10.42
CA PHE A 147 12.60 -8.52 -10.48
C PHE A 147 13.40 -9.49 -11.37
N LEU A 148 13.24 -10.80 -11.16
CA LEU A 148 13.87 -11.83 -11.98
C LEU A 148 13.50 -11.71 -13.45
N SER A 149 12.23 -11.39 -13.74
CA SER A 149 11.74 -11.19 -15.10
C SER A 149 12.41 -9.97 -15.76
N ILE A 150 12.57 -8.86 -15.03
CA ILE A 150 13.26 -7.65 -15.54
C ILE A 150 14.74 -7.94 -15.78
N VAL A 151 15.43 -8.60 -14.84
CA VAL A 151 16.86 -8.92 -15.00
C VAL A 151 17.05 -9.88 -16.16
N GLY A 152 16.27 -10.95 -16.24
CA GLY A 152 16.31 -11.91 -17.35
C GLY A 152 16.06 -11.24 -18.70
N PHE A 153 15.09 -10.33 -18.78
CA PHE A 153 14.86 -9.57 -20.00
C PHE A 153 16.02 -8.62 -20.33
N GLY A 154 16.61 -7.95 -19.33
CA GLY A 154 17.79 -7.10 -19.49
C GLY A 154 19.02 -7.85 -20.02
N GLU A 155 19.21 -9.11 -19.59
CA GLU A 155 20.25 -9.99 -20.13
C GLU A 155 19.99 -10.37 -21.60
N ILE A 156 18.74 -10.66 -21.97
CA ILE A 156 18.38 -10.93 -23.37
C ILE A 156 18.65 -9.71 -24.26
N VAL A 157 18.30 -8.50 -23.79
CA VAL A 157 18.60 -7.24 -24.48
C VAL A 157 20.11 -7.04 -24.62
N SER A 158 20.88 -7.28 -23.55
CA SER A 158 22.34 -7.17 -23.56
C SER A 158 22.99 -8.16 -24.54
N PHE A 159 22.49 -9.40 -24.55
CA PHE A 159 22.91 -10.43 -25.50
C PHE A 159 22.61 -10.03 -26.96
N ARG A 160 21.44 -9.44 -27.22
CA ARG A 160 21.07 -8.94 -28.55
C ARG A 160 21.97 -7.79 -29.01
N ILE A 161 22.33 -6.86 -28.12
CA ILE A 161 23.30 -5.80 -28.42
C ILE A 161 24.65 -6.42 -28.77
N LEU A 162 25.13 -7.38 -27.95
CA LEU A 162 26.40 -8.08 -28.19
C LEU A 162 26.43 -8.77 -29.56
N LEU A 163 25.37 -9.50 -29.93
CA LEU A 163 25.24 -10.13 -31.25
C LEU A 163 25.34 -9.11 -32.39
N SER A 164 24.78 -7.90 -32.21
CA SER A 164 24.83 -6.83 -33.22
C SER A 164 26.26 -6.32 -33.47
N TRP A 165 27.16 -6.47 -32.48
CA TRP A 165 28.58 -6.11 -32.61
C TRP A 165 29.43 -7.24 -33.20
N ILE A 166 28.96 -8.49 -33.18
CA ILE A 166 29.68 -9.63 -33.77
C ILE A 166 29.31 -9.74 -35.25
N ILE A 167 30.10 -9.08 -36.10
CA ILE A 167 29.92 -9.09 -37.56
C ILE A 167 30.09 -10.52 -38.16
N SER A 168 30.79 -11.41 -37.46
CA SER A 168 31.05 -12.78 -37.92
C SER A 168 29.85 -13.71 -37.83
N ILE A 169 28.84 -13.41 -37.01
CA ILE A 169 27.66 -14.25 -36.82
C ILE A 169 26.51 -13.61 -37.58
N ASN A 170 25.76 -14.39 -38.36
CA ASN A 170 24.52 -13.90 -38.94
C ASN A 170 23.41 -13.93 -37.87
N PRO A 171 22.93 -12.76 -37.37
CA PRO A 171 21.89 -12.71 -36.34
C PRO A 171 20.60 -13.41 -36.75
N TYR A 172 20.29 -13.47 -38.05
CA TYR A 172 19.03 -14.02 -38.56
C TYR A 172 19.08 -15.53 -38.82
N THR A 173 20.11 -16.23 -38.32
CA THR A 173 20.22 -17.69 -38.41
C THR A 173 19.81 -18.35 -37.09
N LEU A 174 19.34 -19.60 -37.16
CA LEU A 174 19.07 -20.38 -35.96
C LEU A 174 20.38 -20.72 -35.25
N PRO A 175 20.44 -20.62 -33.91
CA PRO A 175 19.33 -20.35 -32.97
C PRO A 175 19.11 -18.86 -32.63
N TRP A 176 19.97 -17.95 -33.09
CA TRP A 176 20.02 -16.55 -32.67
C TRP A 176 18.75 -15.75 -32.95
N ASN A 177 18.08 -16.08 -34.06
CA ASN A 177 16.85 -15.43 -34.49
C ASN A 177 15.77 -15.39 -33.38
N TYR A 178 15.70 -16.40 -32.51
CA TYR A 178 14.72 -16.42 -31.40
C TYR A 178 14.95 -15.29 -30.39
N PHE A 179 16.20 -15.03 -30.02
CA PHE A 179 16.54 -13.97 -29.06
C PHE A 179 16.27 -12.58 -29.63
N ILE A 180 16.49 -12.43 -30.94
CA ILE A 180 16.27 -11.19 -31.66
C ILE A 180 14.78 -10.87 -31.76
N ALA A 181 13.98 -11.86 -32.16
CA ALA A 181 12.53 -11.72 -32.22
C ALA A 181 11.89 -11.34 -30.86
N LEU A 182 12.47 -11.76 -29.74
CA LEU A 182 12.01 -11.40 -28.40
C LEU A 182 12.26 -9.93 -28.03
N VAL A 183 13.27 -9.28 -28.62
CA VAL A 183 13.71 -7.92 -28.27
C VAL A 183 13.29 -6.90 -29.31
N ASP A 184 13.22 -7.24 -30.59
CA ASP A 184 13.09 -6.28 -31.68
C ASP A 184 11.84 -5.39 -31.58
N TRP A 185 10.73 -5.90 -31.03
CA TRP A 185 9.52 -5.08 -30.80
C TRP A 185 9.79 -3.85 -29.90
N THR A 186 10.73 -3.98 -28.94
CA THR A 186 11.12 -2.86 -28.06
C THR A 186 11.94 -1.81 -28.79
N GLU A 187 12.83 -2.23 -29.70
CA GLU A 187 13.61 -1.31 -30.50
C GLU A 187 12.73 -0.61 -31.53
N GLU A 188 11.85 -1.34 -32.22
CA GLU A 188 10.86 -0.75 -33.12
C GLU A 188 10.01 0.32 -32.43
N SER A 189 9.61 0.08 -31.18
CA SER A 189 8.87 1.04 -30.36
C SER A 189 9.71 2.27 -29.99
N LEU A 190 11.02 2.13 -29.80
CA LEU A 190 11.93 3.19 -29.35
C LEU A 190 12.62 3.96 -30.49
N ILE A 191 12.71 3.40 -31.70
CA ILE A 191 13.38 4.02 -32.86
C ILE A 191 12.75 5.37 -33.23
N GLY A 192 11.45 5.55 -32.99
CA GLY A 192 10.76 6.83 -33.22
C GLY A 192 10.97 7.88 -32.12
N LEU A 193 11.48 7.49 -30.95
CA LEU A 193 11.59 8.32 -29.76
C LEU A 193 13.05 8.66 -29.41
N VAL A 194 13.97 7.74 -29.68
CA VAL A 194 15.38 7.86 -29.32
C VAL A 194 16.20 8.33 -30.54
N PRO A 195 16.91 9.47 -30.45
CA PRO A 195 17.78 9.91 -31.53
C PRO A 195 19.03 9.01 -31.63
N SER A 196 19.46 8.72 -32.86
CA SER A 196 20.79 8.13 -33.09
C SER A 196 21.85 9.21 -33.00
N ILE A 197 22.91 8.95 -32.22
CA ILE A 197 24.07 9.84 -32.08
C ILE A 197 25.25 9.18 -32.80
N ILE A 198 25.80 9.87 -33.81
CA ILE A 198 27.00 9.42 -34.56
C ILE A 198 26.79 8.02 -35.19
N GLY A 199 25.56 7.70 -35.62
CA GLY A 199 25.24 6.42 -36.25
C GLY A 199 25.15 5.23 -35.28
N VAL A 200 25.29 5.46 -33.97
CA VAL A 200 25.04 4.45 -32.94
C VAL A 200 23.57 4.51 -32.54
N ASN A 201 22.92 3.33 -32.48
CA ASN A 201 21.57 3.23 -31.95
C ASN A 201 21.62 3.21 -30.41
N LEU A 202 20.99 4.20 -29.77
CA LEU A 202 20.93 4.32 -28.31
C LEU A 202 19.70 3.65 -27.69
N SER A 203 18.80 3.08 -28.49
CA SER A 203 17.57 2.46 -27.98
C SER A 203 17.86 1.35 -26.96
N GLY A 204 18.77 0.43 -27.28
CA GLY A 204 19.18 -0.68 -26.41
C GLY A 204 19.77 -0.20 -25.08
N PRO A 205 20.82 0.64 -25.08
CA PRO A 205 21.40 1.19 -23.85
C PRO A 205 20.41 1.98 -22.99
N ILE A 206 19.52 2.77 -23.60
CA ILE A 206 18.48 3.52 -22.87
C ILE A 206 17.46 2.55 -22.26
N LEU A 207 17.01 1.55 -23.01
CA LEU A 207 16.12 0.51 -22.50
C LEU A 207 16.75 -0.20 -21.31
N LEU A 208 18.03 -0.59 -21.40
CA LEU A 208 18.75 -1.21 -20.29
C LEU A 208 18.85 -0.29 -19.06
N THR A 209 19.03 1.02 -19.28
CA THR A 209 19.03 2.02 -18.21
C THR A 209 17.66 2.09 -17.52
N VAL A 210 16.57 2.09 -18.29
CA VAL A 210 15.20 2.10 -17.76
C VAL A 210 14.92 0.81 -16.99
N LEU A 211 15.27 -0.35 -17.55
CA LEU A 211 15.12 -1.64 -16.88
C LEU A 211 15.91 -1.69 -15.56
N GLY A 212 17.16 -1.20 -15.57
CA GLY A 212 17.98 -1.09 -14.37
C GLY A 212 17.36 -0.18 -13.31
N LYS A 213 16.79 0.96 -13.70
CA LYS A 213 16.05 1.84 -12.77
C LYS A 213 14.78 1.18 -12.22
N CYS A 214 14.04 0.45 -13.03
CA CYS A 214 12.89 -0.33 -12.56
C CYS A 214 13.31 -1.41 -11.56
N ALA A 215 14.39 -2.14 -11.85
CA ALA A 215 14.93 -3.17 -10.95
C ALA A 215 15.43 -2.58 -9.62
N ASP A 216 16.14 -1.44 -9.67
CA ASP A 216 16.56 -0.70 -8.47
C ASP A 216 15.36 -0.24 -7.64
N SER A 217 14.29 0.22 -8.29
CA SER A 217 13.04 0.56 -7.60
C SER A 217 12.39 -0.63 -6.91
N LEU A 218 12.51 -1.86 -7.45
CA LEU A 218 11.99 -3.07 -6.80
C LEU A 218 12.84 -3.49 -5.59
N ASN A 219 14.17 -3.38 -5.67
CA ASN A 219 15.05 -3.66 -4.54
C ASN A 219 14.80 -2.72 -3.36
N ASN A 220 14.44 -1.46 -3.66
CA ASN A 220 14.13 -0.45 -2.64
C ASN A 220 12.63 -0.33 -2.35
N LEU A 221 11.78 -1.20 -2.90
CA LEU A 221 10.36 -1.25 -2.62
C LEU A 221 10.11 -1.90 -1.25
N VAL A 222 9.51 -1.14 -0.34
CA VAL A 222 9.21 -1.58 1.03
C VAL A 222 7.69 -1.67 1.24
N PHE A 223 7.26 -2.80 1.82
CA PHE A 223 5.87 -3.04 2.19
C PHE A 223 5.64 -2.66 3.66
N THR A 224 4.76 -1.69 3.91
CA THR A 224 4.52 -1.14 5.25
C THR A 224 3.33 -1.77 5.98
N MET A 225 2.64 -2.74 5.35
CA MET A 225 1.48 -3.41 5.93
C MET A 225 1.81 -4.01 7.31
N PRO A 226 0.94 -3.84 8.33
CA PRO A 226 -0.45 -3.36 8.27
C PRO A 226 -0.64 -1.82 8.27
N TYR A 227 0.44 -1.05 8.29
CA TYR A 227 0.36 0.42 8.32
C TYR A 227 0.34 1.00 6.91
N LEU A 228 -0.24 2.19 6.76
CA LEU A 228 -0.04 3.00 5.58
C LEU A 228 1.38 3.58 5.55
N PRO A 229 1.97 3.76 4.37
CA PRO A 229 3.29 4.38 4.24
C PRO A 229 3.42 5.75 4.91
N SER A 230 2.33 6.53 4.96
CA SER A 230 2.31 7.83 5.64
C SER A 230 2.35 7.78 7.17
N GLU A 231 2.11 6.61 7.78
CA GLU A 231 2.13 6.46 9.25
C GLU A 231 3.54 6.33 9.81
N GLY A 232 4.57 6.28 8.95
CA GLY A 232 5.95 6.20 9.37
C GLY A 232 6.43 7.48 10.05
N ASP A 233 6.89 7.37 11.30
CA ASP A 233 7.50 8.47 12.03
C ASP A 233 9.03 8.35 12.02
N PRO A 234 9.77 9.32 11.44
CA PRO A 234 11.22 9.28 11.44
C PRO A 234 11.73 9.55 12.84
N THR A 235 12.44 8.56 13.37
CA THR A 235 13.06 8.59 14.68
C THR A 235 14.51 8.12 14.55
N LYS A 236 15.32 8.37 15.56
CA LYS A 236 16.69 7.83 15.61
C LYS A 236 16.70 6.63 16.52
N ALA A 237 17.14 5.49 16.01
CA ALA A 237 17.29 4.27 16.79
C ALA A 237 18.75 3.82 16.80
N LEU A 238 19.13 3.18 17.89
CA LEU A 238 20.48 2.64 18.06
C LEU A 238 20.47 1.21 17.51
N ILE A 239 20.95 1.05 16.27
CA ILE A 239 21.07 -0.24 15.58
C ILE A 239 22.54 -0.62 15.57
N ASN A 240 22.88 -1.80 16.09
CA ASN A 240 24.26 -2.34 16.10
C ASN A 240 25.30 -1.40 16.72
N GLY A 241 24.92 -0.59 17.72
CA GLY A 241 25.83 0.36 18.38
C GLY A 241 25.91 1.74 17.71
N GLU A 242 25.27 1.93 16.55
CA GLU A 242 25.28 3.19 15.80
C GLU A 242 23.89 3.85 15.82
N MET A 243 23.87 5.18 15.96
CA MET A 243 22.64 5.96 15.82
C MET A 243 22.29 6.08 14.34
N ARG A 244 21.22 5.40 13.92
CA ARG A 244 20.72 5.43 12.55
C ARG A 244 19.34 6.08 12.48
N ASP A 245 19.08 6.74 11.37
CA ASP A 245 17.76 7.28 11.06
C ASP A 245 16.84 6.11 10.65
N VAL A 246 15.73 5.96 11.35
CA VAL A 246 14.76 4.89 11.13
C VAL A 246 13.37 5.47 10.96
N LEU A 247 12.54 4.79 10.18
CA LEU A 247 11.11 5.06 10.09
C LEU A 247 10.39 4.05 10.99
N ALA A 248 9.79 4.54 12.08
CA ALA A 248 9.08 3.70 13.04
C ALA A 248 7.58 3.71 12.76
N PHE A 249 6.99 2.53 12.73
CA PHE A 249 5.55 2.30 12.66
C PHE A 249 5.10 1.75 14.01
N ARG A 250 4.24 2.50 14.69
CA ARG A 250 3.84 2.27 16.09
C ARG A 250 2.34 2.41 16.24
N TYR A 251 1.84 1.93 17.37
CA TYR A 251 0.42 2.01 17.76
C TYR A 251 -0.49 1.19 16.83
N LEU A 252 -1.80 1.44 16.89
CA LEU A 252 -2.78 0.76 16.04
C LEU A 252 -2.75 1.37 14.63
N PRO A 253 -2.69 0.55 13.56
CA PRO A 253 -2.76 1.03 12.19
C PRO A 253 -4.02 1.86 11.94
N ILE A 254 -3.91 2.97 11.18
CA ILE A 254 -5.04 3.86 10.93
C ILE A 254 -6.20 3.17 10.20
N LEU A 255 -5.88 2.17 9.37
CA LEU A 255 -6.85 1.39 8.63
C LEU A 255 -7.80 0.61 9.54
N TRP A 256 -7.34 0.17 10.71
CA TRP A 256 -8.17 -0.57 11.67
C TRP A 256 -9.12 0.32 12.47
N TYR A 257 -8.91 1.64 12.46
CA TYR A 257 -9.92 2.59 12.96
C TYR A 257 -11.04 2.84 11.95
N LYS A 258 -10.73 2.73 10.66
CA LYS A 258 -11.66 3.03 9.56
C LYS A 258 -12.46 1.81 9.10
N TYR A 259 -11.82 0.65 9.12
CA TYR A 259 -12.38 -0.62 8.69
C TYR A 259 -12.28 -1.66 9.80
N PRO A 260 -13.21 -2.62 9.88
CA PRO A 260 -13.14 -3.67 10.88
C PRO A 260 -11.87 -4.50 10.67
N ILE A 261 -11.24 -4.88 11.78
CA ILE A 261 -10.06 -5.73 11.77
C ILE A 261 -10.43 -7.08 11.14
N PRO A 262 -9.63 -7.61 10.18
CA PRO A 262 -9.88 -8.90 9.57
C PRO A 262 -10.16 -9.99 10.61
N ASN A 263 -11.19 -10.80 10.37
CA ASN A 263 -11.62 -11.82 11.32
C ASN A 263 -10.52 -12.87 11.60
N GLU A 264 -9.68 -13.18 10.61
CA GLU A 264 -8.54 -14.09 10.75
C GLU A 264 -7.56 -13.63 11.86
N ILE A 265 -7.29 -12.32 11.91
CA ILE A 265 -6.42 -11.72 12.94
C ILE A 265 -7.09 -11.77 14.31
N ARG A 266 -8.40 -11.47 14.37
CA ARG A 266 -9.17 -11.53 15.62
C ARG A 266 -9.24 -12.95 16.17
N GLN A 267 -9.40 -13.95 15.30
CA GLN A 267 -9.35 -15.37 15.67
C GLN A 267 -7.96 -15.72 16.23
N TYR A 268 -6.88 -15.34 15.54
CA TYR A 268 -5.51 -15.56 16.00
C TYR A 268 -5.24 -14.94 17.39
N TRP A 269 -5.72 -13.72 17.65
CA TRP A 269 -5.62 -13.10 18.97
C TRP A 269 -6.42 -13.83 20.05
N TYR A 270 -7.56 -14.41 19.71
CA TYR A 270 -8.39 -15.13 20.66
C TYR A 270 -7.85 -16.53 20.98
N THR A 271 -7.35 -17.26 19.97
CA THR A 271 -6.91 -18.66 20.11
C THR A 271 -5.43 -18.78 20.48
N GLU A 272 -4.54 -18.08 19.78
CA GLU A 272 -3.10 -18.28 19.91
C GLU A 272 -2.42 -17.24 20.80
N ARG A 273 -2.83 -15.96 20.70
CA ARG A 273 -2.20 -14.84 21.41
C ARG A 273 -3.19 -13.99 22.24
N PRO A 274 -3.77 -14.55 23.32
CA PRO A 274 -4.73 -13.83 24.17
C PRO A 274 -4.11 -12.66 24.95
N ASP A 275 -2.78 -12.62 25.06
CA ASP A 275 -2.04 -11.49 25.60
C ASP A 275 -2.21 -10.23 24.75
N ILE A 276 -2.15 -10.37 23.42
CA ILE A 276 -2.39 -9.28 22.46
C ILE A 276 -3.84 -8.80 22.58
N LEU A 277 -4.80 -9.73 22.62
CA LEU A 277 -6.22 -9.40 22.78
C LEU A 277 -6.46 -8.55 24.03
N LYS A 278 -5.92 -9.00 25.18
CA LYS A 278 -6.06 -8.29 26.45
C LYS A 278 -5.40 -6.91 26.42
N TYR A 279 -4.26 -6.78 25.75
CA TYR A 279 -3.63 -5.49 25.54
C TYR A 279 -4.50 -4.57 24.69
N MET A 280 -4.98 -5.04 23.53
CA MET A 280 -5.79 -4.25 22.60
C MET A 280 -7.07 -3.74 23.28
N GLN A 281 -7.77 -4.62 24.00
CA GLN A 281 -8.98 -4.25 24.77
C GLN A 281 -8.69 -3.23 25.88
N LYS A 282 -7.49 -3.27 26.49
CA LYS A 282 -7.12 -2.33 27.56
C LYS A 282 -6.64 -0.99 27.01
N ALA A 283 -5.76 -1.02 26.01
CA ALA A 283 -5.13 0.17 25.43
C ALA A 283 -6.12 0.99 24.60
N TYR A 284 -7.04 0.32 23.90
CA TYR A 284 -8.01 0.95 23.00
C TYR A 284 -9.45 0.84 23.51
N LYS A 285 -9.65 0.71 24.83
CA LYS A 285 -10.98 0.61 25.46
C LYS A 285 -11.94 1.74 25.09
N ASN A 286 -11.38 2.94 24.86
CA ASN A 286 -12.15 4.14 24.56
C ASN A 286 -12.50 4.28 23.07
N VAL A 287 -12.07 3.33 22.24
CA VAL A 287 -12.32 3.32 20.81
C VAL A 287 -13.34 2.22 20.52
N ASP A 288 -14.38 2.56 19.77
CA ASP A 288 -15.43 1.62 19.37
C ASP A 288 -14.91 0.70 18.25
N ILE A 289 -14.05 -0.26 18.63
CA ILE A 289 -13.45 -1.26 17.74
C ILE A 289 -13.77 -2.65 18.27
N GLN A 290 -14.28 -3.49 17.38
CA GLN A 290 -14.57 -4.89 17.64
C GLN A 290 -13.28 -5.73 17.58
N PHE A 291 -12.80 -6.20 18.73
CA PHE A 291 -11.60 -7.05 18.83
C PHE A 291 -11.90 -8.55 18.86
N LEU A 292 -13.12 -8.94 19.26
CA LEU A 292 -13.51 -10.34 19.37
C LEU A 292 -13.87 -10.91 17.99
N PRO A 293 -13.63 -12.22 17.74
CA PRO A 293 -14.04 -12.89 16.51
C PRO A 293 -15.56 -12.85 16.31
N ASP A 294 -15.99 -12.85 15.06
CA ASP A 294 -17.42 -12.78 14.71
C ASP A 294 -18.21 -13.98 15.26
N GLU A 295 -17.62 -15.18 15.23
CA GLU A 295 -18.23 -16.40 15.78
C GLU A 295 -18.60 -16.28 17.25
N ILE A 296 -17.72 -15.68 18.07
CA ILE A 296 -17.95 -15.52 19.51
C ILE A 296 -19.03 -14.49 19.76
N ILE A 297 -19.08 -13.44 18.94
CA ILE A 297 -20.08 -12.38 19.05
C ILE A 297 -21.46 -12.90 18.65
N ASP A 298 -21.53 -13.68 17.58
CA ASP A 298 -22.76 -14.34 17.16
C ASP A 298 -23.26 -15.34 18.21
N GLN A 299 -22.35 -16.05 18.87
CA GLN A 299 -22.68 -16.91 20.02
C GLN A 299 -23.20 -16.10 21.21
N ILE A 300 -22.54 -14.99 21.58
CA ILE A 300 -22.98 -14.13 22.68
C ILE A 300 -24.36 -13.54 22.37
N LYS A 301 -24.58 -13.05 21.15
CA LYS A 301 -25.85 -12.47 20.69
C LYS A 301 -26.97 -13.51 20.66
N SER A 302 -26.69 -14.72 20.20
CA SER A 302 -27.68 -15.80 20.19
C SER A 302 -28.01 -16.30 21.59
N ASN A 303 -27.04 -16.37 22.49
CA ASN A 303 -27.25 -16.75 23.89
C ASN A 303 -28.01 -15.68 24.68
N SER A 304 -27.69 -14.40 24.49
CA SER A 304 -28.43 -13.31 25.13
C SER A 304 -29.89 -13.26 24.67
N ILE A 305 -30.15 -13.48 23.37
CA ILE A 305 -31.52 -13.63 22.86
C ILE A 305 -32.22 -14.84 23.49
N LYS A 306 -31.54 -15.99 23.61
CA LYS A 306 -32.10 -17.20 24.24
C LYS A 306 -32.38 -17.02 25.74
N GLU A 307 -31.67 -16.16 26.45
CA GLU A 307 -31.94 -15.83 27.85
C GLU A 307 -33.08 -14.83 28.01
N ILE A 308 -33.25 -13.90 27.06
CA ILE A 308 -34.33 -12.89 27.08
C ILE A 308 -35.69 -13.49 26.70
N VAL A 309 -35.73 -14.40 25.71
CA VAL A 309 -36.97 -15.06 25.25
C VAL A 309 -37.79 -15.70 26.37
N PRO A 310 -37.22 -16.52 27.28
CA PRO A 310 -37.98 -17.12 28.38
C PRO A 310 -38.44 -16.08 29.41
N GLN A 311 -37.71 -14.97 29.61
CA GLN A 311 -38.16 -13.90 30.50
C GLN A 311 -39.36 -13.15 29.92
N ILE A 312 -39.39 -12.92 28.62
CA ILE A 312 -40.56 -12.34 27.93
C ILE A 312 -41.74 -13.32 27.96
N SER A 313 -41.51 -14.61 27.71
CA SER A 313 -42.56 -15.63 27.80
C SER A 313 -43.16 -15.74 29.21
N GLN A 314 -42.34 -15.62 30.26
CA GLN A 314 -42.82 -15.59 31.64
C GLN A 314 -43.64 -14.33 31.95
N VAL A 315 -43.25 -13.17 31.44
CA VAL A 315 -44.05 -11.93 31.59
C VAL A 315 -45.39 -12.04 30.85
N ILE A 316 -45.42 -12.68 29.68
CA ILE A 316 -46.65 -12.92 28.92
C ILE A 316 -47.54 -13.96 29.62
N GLU A 317 -46.98 -15.04 30.16
CA GLU A 317 -47.75 -16.04 30.93
C GLU A 317 -48.35 -15.42 32.21
N VAL A 318 -47.59 -14.60 32.94
CA VAL A 318 -48.12 -13.87 34.11
C VAL A 318 -49.22 -12.89 33.71
N SER A 319 -49.14 -12.26 32.53
CA SER A 319 -50.21 -11.38 32.03
C SER A 319 -51.49 -12.15 31.65
N ASN A 320 -51.35 -13.38 31.16
CA ASN A 320 -52.48 -14.24 30.81
C ASN A 320 -53.13 -14.87 32.05
N ASP A 321 -52.36 -15.21 33.09
CA ASP A 321 -52.90 -15.72 34.37
C ASP A 321 -53.65 -14.64 35.17
N PHE A 322 -53.38 -13.35 34.92
CA PHE A 322 -54.16 -12.25 35.48
C PHE A 322 -55.46 -11.93 34.70
N SER A 323 -55.72 -12.62 33.58
CA SER A 323 -56.94 -12.42 32.79
C SER A 323 -58.10 -13.35 33.21
N SER A 324 -58.61 -13.10 34.42
CA SER A 324 -60.04 -13.39 34.69
C SER A 324 -60.90 -12.29 34.03
N PRO A 325 -62.16 -12.55 33.62
CA PRO A 325 -62.94 -11.62 32.80
C PRO A 325 -63.48 -10.49 33.67
N ILE A 326 -62.63 -9.53 34.01
CA ILE A 326 -63.01 -8.27 34.63
C ILE A 326 -62.56 -7.18 33.67
N LEU A 327 -63.53 -6.56 33.00
CA LEU A 327 -63.46 -5.31 32.23
C LEU A 327 -62.17 -4.50 32.48
N ILE A 328 -61.16 -4.68 31.62
CA ILE A 328 -59.96 -3.85 31.62
C ILE A 328 -60.16 -2.76 30.57
N ALA A 329 -60.25 -1.51 31.02
CA ALA A 329 -60.43 -0.33 30.20
C ALA A 329 -59.22 -0.07 29.29
N ASP A 330 -59.49 0.49 28.09
CA ASP A 330 -58.56 0.87 27.00
C ASP A 330 -57.27 1.61 27.42
N SER A 331 -57.21 2.16 28.64
CA SER A 331 -56.04 2.85 29.18
C SER A 331 -54.83 1.96 29.47
N THR A 332 -55.01 0.66 29.74
CA THR A 332 -53.89 -0.24 30.09
C THR A 332 -53.17 -0.78 28.85
N ILE A 333 -53.89 -0.95 27.73
CA ILE A 333 -53.32 -1.43 26.45
C ILE A 333 -52.36 -0.37 25.89
N ASN A 334 -52.71 0.91 25.98
CA ASN A 334 -51.82 2.01 25.57
C ASN A 334 -50.56 2.09 26.45
N SER A 335 -50.66 1.78 27.74
CA SER A 335 -49.48 1.75 28.62
C SER A 335 -48.51 0.60 28.29
N LEU A 336 -49.02 -0.52 27.75
CA LEU A 336 -48.22 -1.66 27.30
C LEU A 336 -47.57 -1.43 25.93
N SER A 337 -48.24 -0.70 25.02
CA SER A 337 -47.61 -0.22 23.78
C SER A 337 -46.53 0.83 24.05
N ASP A 338 -46.73 1.67 25.07
CA ASP A 338 -45.72 2.66 25.49
C ASP A 338 -44.52 1.97 26.17
N PHE A 339 -44.76 0.91 26.94
CA PHE A 339 -43.68 0.13 27.55
C PHE A 339 -42.85 -0.66 26.52
N THR A 340 -43.51 -1.25 25.52
CA THR A 340 -42.83 -1.99 24.44
C THR A 340 -42.05 -1.04 23.53
N SER A 341 -42.59 0.14 23.21
CA SER A 341 -41.85 1.15 22.45
C SER A 341 -40.66 1.72 23.24
N TYR A 342 -40.75 1.85 24.56
CA TYR A 342 -39.63 2.23 25.42
C TYR A 342 -38.52 1.15 25.45
N PHE A 343 -38.88 -0.13 25.48
CA PHE A 343 -37.93 -1.25 25.42
C PHE A 343 -37.27 -1.41 24.04
N ILE A 344 -38.00 -1.15 22.96
CA ILE A 344 -37.44 -1.12 21.60
C ILE A 344 -36.45 0.04 21.46
N ASN A 345 -36.77 1.21 22.04
CA ASN A 345 -35.83 2.34 22.08
C ASN A 345 -34.61 2.05 22.97
N LEU A 346 -34.78 1.35 24.09
CA LEU A 346 -33.66 0.97 24.97
C LEU A 346 -32.71 -0.01 24.27
N THR A 347 -33.25 -0.97 23.52
CA THR A 347 -32.44 -1.93 22.75
C THR A 347 -31.75 -1.28 21.55
N GLN A 348 -32.36 -0.29 20.89
CA GLN A 348 -31.69 0.53 19.87
C GLN A 348 -30.58 1.42 20.46
N ASN A 349 -30.75 1.94 21.68
CA ASN A 349 -29.72 2.75 22.34
C ASN A 349 -28.56 1.93 22.93
N ILE A 350 -28.76 0.63 23.21
CA ILE A 350 -27.69 -0.28 23.62
C ILE A 350 -26.85 -0.74 22.41
N LEU A 351 -27.39 -0.67 21.20
CA LEU A 351 -26.69 -0.98 19.94
C LEU A 351 -25.88 0.19 19.39
N THR A 352 -25.91 1.36 20.04
CA THR A 352 -25.16 2.57 19.65
C THR A 352 -24.10 2.99 20.68
N PHE A 353 -23.68 2.08 21.57
CA PHE A 353 -22.63 2.28 22.56
C PHE A 353 -21.49 1.26 22.46
#